data_AF-A0A090MID7-F1
#
_entry.id   AF-A0A090MID7-F1
#
_cell.length_a   1.000
_cell.length_b   1.000
_cell.length_c   1.000
_cell.angle_alpha   90.00
_cell.angle_beta   90.00
_cell.angle_gamma   90.00
#
_symmetry.space_group_name_H-M   'P 1'
#
loop_
_entity.id
_entity.type
_entity.pdbx_description
1 polymer ?
#
loop_
_entity_poly.entity_id
_entity_poly.type
_entity_poly.pdbx_seq_one_letter_code
_entity_poly.pdbx_strand_id
1 'polypeptide(L)'
;MRQIEDVYYGAKWSTTIFVQITDLTSKDCTAGIEASVALKRLHNNNGLGHGRTPNEIAIGSAASGDIHIANVNANNTLTVLETIPFDTAVDNPSFYSDPFSNVEGDSSGYVSAGLSKAGDLAKSVGVAAGMEPVMVWLAQHKNGKWEKKLLFEDDGKRLRSAATAVLIGIDPALEAGNKKGWLFVTGFYSKSMIAVKVDL
;
A
#
# COMPACT_ATOMS: atom_id res chain seq x y z
N MET A 1 -8.11 2.12 -24.94
CA MET A 1 -8.28 3.41 -24.25
C MET A 1 -7.92 3.26 -22.78
N ARG A 2 -8.64 2.41 -22.03
CA ARG A 2 -8.35 2.15 -20.60
C ARG A 2 -6.90 1.75 -20.30
N GLN A 3 -6.30 0.83 -21.05
CA GLN A 3 -4.88 0.46 -20.86
C GLN A 3 -3.88 1.61 -21.09
N ILE A 4 -4.23 2.58 -21.96
CA ILE A 4 -3.40 3.77 -22.20
C ILE A 4 -3.60 4.78 -21.07
N GLU A 5 -4.84 4.91 -20.59
CA GLU A 5 -5.17 5.73 -19.42
C GLU A 5 -4.53 5.18 -18.14
N ASP A 6 -4.47 3.85 -17.98
CA ASP A 6 -3.85 3.15 -16.86
C ASP A 6 -2.34 3.40 -16.77
N VAL A 7 -1.67 3.79 -17.87
CA VAL A 7 -0.24 4.14 -17.86
C VAL A 7 0.01 5.65 -17.92
N TYR A 8 -1.03 6.43 -18.21
CA TYR A 8 -0.92 7.88 -18.34
C TYR A 8 -1.13 8.56 -16.99
N TYR A 9 -0.04 9.04 -16.39
CA TYR A 9 -0.02 9.77 -15.11
C TYR A 9 -1.00 10.97 -15.01
N GLY A 10 -1.42 11.56 -16.13
CA GLY A 10 -2.41 12.65 -16.14
C GLY A 10 -3.87 12.18 -16.09
N ALA A 11 -4.13 10.88 -16.19
CA ALA A 11 -5.48 10.32 -16.16
C ALA A 11 -6.05 10.43 -14.74
N LYS A 12 -7.23 11.01 -14.57
CA LYS A 12 -7.83 11.26 -13.24
C LYS A 12 -9.27 10.77 -13.17
N TRP A 13 -9.44 9.47 -13.33
CA TRP A 13 -10.74 8.85 -13.56
C TRP A 13 -11.32 8.14 -12.34
N SER A 14 -10.54 7.93 -11.27
CA SER A 14 -11.02 7.18 -10.10
C SER A 14 -11.64 8.12 -9.04
N THR A 15 -12.71 7.64 -8.42
CA THR A 15 -13.45 8.34 -7.35
C THR A 15 -13.55 7.41 -6.15
N THR A 16 -13.10 7.86 -4.99
CA THR A 16 -13.31 7.16 -3.71
C THR A 16 -14.70 7.49 -3.18
N ILE A 17 -15.43 6.45 -2.78
CA ILE A 17 -16.73 6.55 -2.15
C ILE A 17 -16.58 6.18 -0.68
N PHE A 18 -17.06 7.05 0.21
CA PHE A 18 -17.27 6.73 1.62
C PHE A 18 -18.61 6.02 1.73
N VAL A 19 -18.62 4.88 2.41
CA VAL A 19 -19.83 4.08 2.66
C VAL A 19 -19.96 3.87 4.15
N GLN A 20 -21.12 4.20 4.70
CA GLN A 20 -21.48 3.98 6.09
C GLN A 20 -22.69 3.06 6.17
N ILE A 21 -22.56 2.00 6.95
CA ILE A 21 -23.68 1.11 7.27
C ILE A 21 -24.39 1.69 8.50
N THR A 22 -25.65 2.06 8.35
CA THR A 22 -26.48 2.67 9.41
C THR A 22 -27.41 1.67 10.08
N ASP A 23 -27.68 0.53 9.44
CA ASP A 23 -28.44 -0.59 10.01
C ASP A 23 -27.84 -1.94 9.59
N LEU A 24 -27.22 -2.64 10.55
CA LEU A 24 -26.63 -3.96 10.36
C LEU A 24 -27.66 -5.11 10.39
N THR A 25 -28.91 -4.82 10.74
CA THR A 25 -29.97 -5.81 10.89
C THR A 25 -30.93 -5.86 9.69
N SER A 26 -30.90 -4.81 8.86
CA SER A 26 -31.68 -4.76 7.62
C SER A 26 -31.34 -5.97 6.73
N LYS A 27 -32.40 -6.59 6.19
CA LYS A 27 -32.29 -7.64 5.17
C LYS A 27 -32.49 -7.09 3.75
N ASP A 28 -32.85 -5.81 3.63
CA ASP A 28 -32.94 -5.11 2.36
C ASP A 28 -31.54 -4.62 1.97
N CYS A 29 -31.08 -4.99 0.77
CA CYS A 29 -29.75 -4.66 0.27
C CYS A 29 -29.55 -3.17 -0.09
N THR A 30 -30.62 -2.37 -0.05
CA THR A 30 -30.61 -0.94 -0.32
C THR A 30 -30.91 -0.07 0.89
N ALA A 31 -31.45 -0.66 1.97
CA ALA A 31 -31.69 0.04 3.22
C ALA A 31 -30.48 -0.06 4.16
N GLY A 32 -30.30 0.94 5.03
CA GLY A 32 -29.23 0.92 6.03
C GLY A 32 -27.83 1.23 5.46
N ILE A 33 -27.74 1.82 4.27
CA ILE A 33 -26.48 2.20 3.62
C ILE A 33 -26.54 3.68 3.23
N GLU A 34 -25.56 4.46 3.70
CA GLU A 34 -25.31 5.82 3.25
C GLU A 34 -24.00 5.84 2.45
N ALA A 35 -24.01 6.47 1.28
CA ALA A 35 -22.83 6.58 0.43
C ALA A 35 -22.62 8.02 -0.02
N SER A 36 -21.38 8.50 0.03
CA SER A 36 -21.00 9.84 -0.40
C SER A 36 -19.62 9.83 -1.05
N VAL A 37 -19.32 10.86 -1.83
CA VAL A 37 -18.02 10.96 -2.49
C VAL A 37 -16.98 11.47 -1.50
N ALA A 38 -15.96 10.66 -1.22
CA ALA A 38 -14.88 10.99 -0.31
C ALA A 38 -13.74 11.75 -1.01
N LEU A 39 -13.36 11.31 -2.22
CA LEU A 39 -12.29 11.89 -3.02
C LEU A 39 -12.59 11.73 -4.51
N LYS A 40 -12.37 12.78 -5.30
CA LYS A 40 -12.58 12.75 -6.76
C LYS A 40 -11.26 12.85 -7.50
N ARG A 41 -11.20 12.21 -8.68
CA ARG A 41 -10.19 12.48 -9.70
C ARG A 41 -8.76 12.18 -9.22
N LEU A 42 -8.59 11.07 -8.50
CA LEU A 42 -7.27 10.52 -8.23
C LEU A 42 -6.94 9.46 -9.30
N HIS A 43 -5.69 9.39 -9.74
CA HIS A 43 -5.31 8.41 -10.75
C HIS A 43 -5.25 7.02 -10.12
N ASN A 44 -6.07 6.09 -10.63
CA ASN A 44 -6.03 4.67 -10.32
C ASN A 44 -5.80 4.35 -8.83
N ASN A 45 -6.64 4.92 -7.96
CA ASN A 45 -6.48 4.73 -6.52
C ASN A 45 -7.02 3.35 -6.10
N ASN A 46 -6.13 2.36 -6.16
CA ASN A 46 -6.45 0.94 -6.13
C ASN A 46 -6.26 0.30 -4.74
N GLY A 47 -5.71 1.03 -3.76
CA GLY A 47 -5.56 0.56 -2.40
C GLY A 47 -5.80 1.66 -1.36
N LEU A 48 -6.44 1.31 -0.25
CA LEU A 48 -6.66 2.18 0.92
C LEU A 48 -6.14 1.48 2.16
N GLY A 49 -5.28 2.16 2.91
CA GLY A 49 -4.75 1.67 4.18
C GLY A 49 -4.73 2.74 5.25
N HIS A 50 -4.62 2.30 6.50
CA HIS A 50 -4.46 3.21 7.63
C HIS A 50 -3.12 3.94 7.54
N GLY A 51 -3.15 5.25 7.82
CA GLY A 51 -1.97 6.08 7.98
C GLY A 51 -1.40 6.02 9.38
N ARG A 52 -0.50 6.96 9.67
CA ARG A 52 0.18 7.11 10.98
C ARG A 52 -0.78 7.47 12.12
N THR A 53 -1.89 8.14 11.80
CA THR A 53 -2.86 8.62 12.79
C THR A 53 -4.26 8.12 12.45
N PRO A 54 -5.21 8.14 13.41
CA PRO A 54 -6.59 7.72 13.15
C PRO A 54 -7.30 8.50 12.02
N ASN A 55 -6.84 9.71 11.72
CA ASN A 55 -7.42 10.56 10.68
C ASN A 55 -6.55 10.59 9.40
N GLU A 56 -5.52 9.75 9.32
CA GLU A 56 -4.63 9.68 8.15
C GLU A 56 -4.92 8.38 7.38
N ILE A 57 -5.01 8.47 6.06
CA ILE A 57 -5.20 7.34 5.15
C ILE A 57 -4.09 7.38 4.11
N ALA A 58 -3.50 6.22 3.83
CA ALA A 58 -2.62 6.02 2.70
C ALA A 58 -3.40 5.45 1.52
N ILE A 59 -3.28 6.11 0.37
CA ILE A 59 -3.97 5.76 -0.86
C ILE A 59 -2.93 5.33 -1.88
N GLY A 60 -2.90 4.05 -2.22
CA GLY A 60 -2.02 3.52 -3.26
C GLY A 60 -2.56 3.81 -4.66
N SER A 61 -1.71 4.34 -5.52
CA SER A 61 -1.95 4.44 -6.97
C SER A 61 -1.13 3.38 -7.70
N ALA A 62 -1.77 2.24 -7.98
CA ALA A 62 -1.08 1.08 -8.55
C ALA A 62 -0.47 1.34 -9.93
N ALA A 63 -1.09 2.22 -10.71
CA ALA A 63 -0.58 2.64 -12.02
C ALA A 63 0.53 3.69 -11.94
N SER A 64 0.40 4.67 -11.04
CA SER A 64 1.39 5.73 -10.94
C SER A 64 2.65 5.28 -10.18
N GLY A 65 2.52 4.31 -9.27
CA GLY A 65 3.58 4.03 -8.31
C GLY A 65 3.64 5.06 -7.19
N ASP A 66 2.49 5.66 -6.83
CA ASP A 66 2.43 6.70 -5.79
C ASP A 66 1.70 6.19 -4.54
N ILE A 67 2.14 6.64 -3.37
CA ILE A 67 1.31 6.65 -2.16
C ILE A 67 0.88 8.09 -1.90
N HIS A 68 -0.42 8.35 -1.90
CA HIS A 68 -0.99 9.63 -1.48
C HIS A 68 -1.39 9.57 -0.01
N ILE A 69 -0.84 10.47 0.80
CA ILE A 69 -1.21 10.59 2.22
C ILE A 69 -2.35 11.60 2.28
N ALA A 70 -3.49 11.16 2.80
CA ALA A 70 -4.69 11.98 2.91
C ALA A 70 -5.18 12.10 4.35
N ASN A 71 -5.74 13.26 4.68
CA ASN A 71 -6.45 13.48 5.94
C ASN A 71 -7.95 13.23 5.76
N VAL A 72 -8.57 12.59 6.74
CA VAL A 72 -10.02 12.43 6.87
C VAL A 72 -10.60 13.68 7.54
N ASN A 73 -11.48 14.34 6.82
CA ASN A 73 -12.19 15.53 7.31
C ASN A 73 -13.41 15.11 8.16
N ALA A 74 -13.93 16.02 8.99
CA ALA A 74 -15.09 15.75 9.84
C ALA A 74 -16.38 15.35 9.07
N ASN A 75 -16.46 15.66 7.78
CA ASN A 75 -17.57 15.28 6.88
C ASN A 75 -17.27 14.03 6.04
N ASN A 76 -16.28 13.21 6.43
CA ASN A 76 -15.85 11.99 5.75
C ASN A 76 -15.28 12.18 4.33
N THR A 77 -14.97 13.42 3.95
CA THR A 77 -14.19 13.69 2.73
C THR A 77 -12.70 13.55 3.00
N LEU A 78 -11.90 13.32 1.95
CA LEU A 78 -10.45 13.20 2.04
C LEU A 78 -9.76 14.39 1.39
N THR A 79 -8.72 14.87 2.04
CA THR A 79 -7.80 15.87 1.49
C THR A 79 -6.41 15.25 1.36
N VAL A 80 -5.91 15.10 0.13
CA VAL A 80 -4.52 14.67 -0.10
C VAL A 80 -3.57 15.78 0.34
N LEU A 81 -2.67 15.44 1.27
CA LEU A 81 -1.68 16.36 1.85
C LEU A 81 -0.32 16.22 1.16
N GLU A 82 0.11 14.97 0.96
CA GLU A 82 1.44 14.66 0.44
C GLU A 82 1.37 13.47 -0.53
N THR A 83 2.39 13.33 -1.35
CA THR A 83 2.54 12.19 -2.27
C THR A 83 3.97 11.69 -2.24
N ILE A 84 4.13 10.39 -2.06
CA ILE A 84 5.42 9.70 -2.08
C ILE A 84 5.51 8.93 -3.40
N PRO A 85 6.37 9.35 -4.34
CA PRO A 85 6.55 8.65 -5.59
C PRO A 85 7.53 7.49 -5.45
N PHE A 86 7.20 6.34 -6.04
CA PHE A 86 8.04 5.16 -6.14
C PHE A 86 8.37 4.85 -7.59
N ASP A 87 9.47 4.13 -7.79
CA ASP A 87 9.96 3.76 -9.13
C ASP A 87 9.29 2.47 -9.63
N THR A 88 8.36 1.91 -8.85
CA THR A 88 7.59 0.71 -9.15
C THR A 88 6.11 0.93 -8.85
N ALA A 89 5.25 0.04 -9.34
CA ALA A 89 3.89 -0.01 -8.83
C ALA A 89 3.90 -0.26 -7.32
N VAL A 90 2.93 0.33 -6.64
CA VAL A 90 2.68 0.17 -5.20
C VAL A 90 1.19 -0.05 -4.99
N ASP A 91 0.84 -0.99 -4.13
CA ASP A 91 -0.54 -1.36 -3.87
C ASP A 91 -0.76 -1.60 -2.37
N ASN A 92 -2.01 -1.38 -1.94
CA ASN A 92 -2.51 -1.53 -0.57
C ASN A 92 -1.47 -1.19 0.52
N PRO A 93 -1.02 0.08 0.60
CA PRO A 93 -0.02 0.49 1.57
C PRO A 93 -0.53 0.34 3.01
N SER A 94 0.37 0.12 3.96
CA SER A 94 0.06 0.14 5.39
C SER A 94 1.11 0.94 6.16
N PHE A 95 0.71 1.61 7.24
CA PHE A 95 1.67 2.26 8.12
C PHE A 95 2.19 1.26 9.18
N TYR A 96 3.49 1.02 9.18
CA TYR A 96 4.18 0.32 10.25
C TYR A 96 4.55 1.33 11.35
N SER A 97 4.04 1.10 12.56
CA SER A 97 4.47 1.82 13.76
C SER A 97 5.49 0.97 14.49
N ASP A 98 6.72 1.47 14.63
CA ASP A 98 7.81 0.78 15.32
C ASP A 98 7.54 0.73 16.84
N PRO A 99 7.23 -0.44 17.41
CA PRO A 99 6.96 -0.56 18.85
C PRO A 99 8.25 -0.46 19.68
N PHE A 100 9.42 -0.50 19.05
CA PHE A 100 10.74 -0.37 19.67
C PHE A 100 11.42 0.96 19.29
N SER A 101 10.64 1.95 18.85
CA SER A 101 11.13 3.30 18.59
C SER A 101 11.64 3.96 19.87
N ASN A 102 12.72 4.73 19.74
CA ASN A 102 13.29 5.51 20.83
C ASN A 102 13.98 6.77 20.26
N VAL A 103 14.60 7.57 21.14
CA VAL A 103 15.27 8.82 20.75
C VAL A 103 16.45 8.63 19.78
N GLU A 104 17.04 7.44 19.75
CA GLU A 104 18.18 7.11 18.89
C GLU A 104 17.75 6.55 17.52
N GLY A 105 16.50 6.10 17.39
CA GLY A 105 15.99 5.63 16.11
C GLY A 105 14.51 5.25 16.13
N ASP A 106 13.80 5.64 15.08
CA ASP A 106 12.42 5.26 14.77
C ASP A 106 12.38 4.61 13.38
N SER A 107 11.97 3.35 13.32
CA SER A 107 11.84 2.60 12.07
C SER A 107 10.42 2.65 11.48
N SER A 108 9.53 3.51 12.01
CA SER A 108 8.16 3.68 11.52
C SER A 108 8.12 4.23 10.10
N GLY A 109 7.12 3.83 9.33
CA GLY A 109 6.95 4.28 7.95
C GLY A 109 5.89 3.53 7.18
N TYR A 110 5.64 4.00 5.95
CA TYR A 110 4.71 3.36 5.02
C TYR A 110 5.36 2.16 4.36
N VAL A 111 4.76 1.00 4.52
CA VAL A 111 5.12 -0.24 3.82
C VAL A 111 4.18 -0.43 2.65
N SER A 112 4.73 -0.64 1.46
CA SER A 112 3.91 -1.01 0.30
C SER A 112 4.66 -1.95 -0.62
N ALA A 113 3.90 -2.85 -1.22
CA ALA A 113 4.39 -3.83 -2.15
C ALA A 113 3.71 -3.62 -3.51
N GLY A 114 4.39 -4.05 -4.57
CA GLY A 114 3.81 -4.03 -5.89
C GLY A 114 4.70 -4.71 -6.91
N LEU A 115 4.33 -4.54 -8.18
CA LEU A 115 5.07 -5.11 -9.30
C LEU A 115 6.24 -4.21 -9.67
N SER A 116 7.44 -4.78 -9.78
CA SER A 116 8.60 -4.03 -10.29
C SER A 116 8.50 -3.77 -11.79
N LYS A 117 7.69 -4.56 -12.51
CA LYS A 117 7.39 -4.40 -13.95
C LYS A 117 5.89 -4.45 -14.23
N ALA A 118 5.13 -3.51 -13.66
CA ALA A 118 3.67 -3.49 -13.81
C ALA A 118 3.18 -3.46 -15.28
N GLY A 119 3.92 -2.78 -16.17
CA GLY A 119 3.60 -2.75 -17.61
C GLY A 119 3.64 -4.11 -18.30
N ASP A 120 4.32 -5.10 -17.72
CA ASP A 120 4.37 -6.47 -18.25
C ASP A 120 3.21 -7.35 -17.77
N LEU A 121 2.39 -6.89 -16.81
CA LEU A 121 1.31 -7.68 -16.23
C LEU A 121 0.34 -8.23 -17.29
N ALA A 122 0.00 -7.41 -18.29
CA ALA A 122 -0.91 -7.82 -19.37
C ALA A 122 -0.41 -9.06 -20.15
N LYS A 123 0.90 -9.33 -20.16
CA LYS A 123 1.51 -10.49 -20.84
C LYS A 123 1.29 -11.79 -20.07
N SER A 124 1.00 -11.73 -18.78
CA SER A 124 0.96 -12.89 -17.89
C SER A 124 -0.40 -13.14 -17.23
N VAL A 125 -1.36 -12.22 -17.41
CA VAL A 125 -2.77 -12.43 -17.02
C VAL A 125 -3.30 -13.74 -17.62
N GLY A 126 -3.84 -14.61 -16.76
CA GLY A 126 -4.38 -15.92 -17.16
C GLY A 126 -3.33 -16.97 -17.53
N VAL A 127 -2.03 -16.62 -17.53
CA VAL A 127 -0.94 -17.57 -17.81
C VAL A 127 -0.55 -18.27 -16.51
N ALA A 128 -0.75 -19.59 -16.43
CA ALA A 128 -0.48 -20.36 -15.21
C ALA A 128 0.99 -20.30 -14.74
N ALA A 129 1.93 -20.23 -15.69
CA ALA A 129 3.37 -20.13 -15.46
C ALA A 129 3.90 -18.69 -15.53
N GLY A 130 3.03 -17.68 -15.44
CA GLY A 130 3.44 -16.28 -15.42
C GLY A 130 4.37 -15.97 -14.25
N MET A 131 5.28 -15.03 -14.45
CA MET A 131 6.18 -14.52 -13.43
C MET A 131 6.01 -13.00 -13.40
N GLU A 132 5.47 -12.48 -12.32
CA GLU A 132 5.41 -11.04 -12.10
C GLU A 132 6.38 -10.69 -10.97
N PRO A 133 7.50 -10.01 -11.28
CA PRO A 133 8.51 -9.67 -10.29
C PRO A 133 7.97 -8.61 -9.33
N VAL A 134 8.44 -8.67 -8.09
CA VAL A 134 7.88 -7.92 -6.95
C VAL A 134 8.95 -7.11 -6.25
N MET A 135 8.56 -5.95 -5.73
CA MET A 135 9.37 -5.15 -4.81
C MET A 135 8.52 -4.71 -3.63
N VAL A 136 9.15 -4.60 -2.46
CA VAL A 136 8.54 -4.09 -1.23
C VAL A 136 9.38 -2.96 -0.68
N TRP A 137 8.74 -1.83 -0.45
CA TRP A 137 9.36 -0.60 0.01
C TRP A 137 8.91 -0.24 1.42
N LEU A 138 9.81 0.39 2.16
CA LEU A 138 9.53 1.15 3.38
C LEU A 138 9.85 2.62 3.11
N ALA A 139 8.86 3.50 3.20
CA ALA A 139 9.03 4.94 3.12
C ALA A 139 8.93 5.57 4.52
N GLN A 140 10.02 6.19 4.96
CA GLN A 140 10.13 6.82 6.27
C GLN A 140 10.27 8.33 6.13
N HIS A 141 9.67 9.09 7.05
CA HIS A 141 9.82 10.53 7.08
C HIS A 141 10.94 10.94 8.04
N LYS A 142 12.12 11.27 7.49
CA LYS A 142 13.31 11.66 8.26
C LYS A 142 13.76 13.06 7.86
N ASN A 143 14.09 13.90 8.84
CA ASN A 143 14.62 15.25 8.61
C ASN A 143 13.77 16.10 7.62
N GLY A 144 12.44 15.94 7.68
CA GLY A 144 11.51 16.66 6.80
C GLY A 144 11.41 16.13 5.37
N LYS A 145 11.91 14.92 5.09
CA LYS A 145 11.88 14.30 3.75
C LYS A 145 11.52 12.81 3.83
N TRP A 146 10.97 12.31 2.73
CA TRP A 146 10.71 10.89 2.55
C TRP A 146 11.96 10.15 2.06
N GLU A 147 12.42 9.18 2.85
CA GLU A 147 13.46 8.23 2.48
C GLU A 147 12.81 6.88 2.16
N LYS A 148 13.12 6.33 0.98
CA LYS A 148 12.60 5.04 0.51
C LYS A 148 13.68 3.97 0.63
N LYS A 149 13.41 2.89 1.36
CA LYS A 149 14.28 1.72 1.52
C LYS A 149 13.62 0.51 0.86
N LEU A 150 14.36 -0.19 -0.01
CA LEU A 150 13.92 -1.48 -0.53
C LEU A 150 14.10 -2.53 0.57
N LEU A 151 13.01 -3.17 0.99
CA LEU A 151 13.05 -4.22 2.01
C LEU A 151 13.19 -5.61 1.40
N PHE A 152 12.58 -5.84 0.23
CA PHE A 152 12.53 -7.14 -0.41
C PHE A 152 12.30 -7.02 -1.92
N GLU A 153 12.90 -7.93 -2.67
CA GLU A 153 12.70 -8.11 -4.11
C GLU A 153 12.71 -9.60 -4.45
N ASP A 154 11.84 -10.02 -5.36
CA ASP A 154 11.88 -11.35 -5.98
C ASP A 154 11.57 -11.22 -7.48
N ASP A 155 12.18 -12.09 -8.28
CA ASP A 155 12.04 -12.09 -9.75
C ASP A 155 10.71 -12.69 -10.24
N GLY A 156 9.81 -13.05 -9.32
CA GLY A 156 8.52 -13.65 -9.60
C GLY A 156 8.52 -15.18 -9.52
N LYS A 157 9.68 -15.81 -9.30
CA LYS A 157 9.79 -17.28 -9.22
C LYS A 157 9.35 -17.85 -7.88
N ARG A 158 9.54 -17.11 -6.78
CA ARG A 158 9.12 -17.55 -5.44
C ARG A 158 7.80 -16.94 -5.05
N LEU A 159 7.62 -15.66 -5.33
CA LEU A 159 6.37 -14.96 -5.11
C LEU A 159 5.87 -14.35 -6.41
N ARG A 160 4.77 -14.90 -6.91
CA ARG A 160 4.14 -14.42 -8.13
C ARG A 160 3.21 -13.25 -7.81
N SER A 161 3.60 -12.03 -8.19
CA SER A 161 2.90 -10.77 -7.88
C SER A 161 2.88 -10.41 -6.39
N ALA A 162 2.80 -9.11 -6.10
CA ALA A 162 2.57 -8.60 -4.76
C ALA A 162 1.51 -7.50 -4.81
N ALA A 163 0.56 -7.55 -3.88
CA ALA A 163 -0.51 -6.57 -3.73
C ALA A 163 -0.47 -5.89 -2.37
N THR A 164 0.23 -6.49 -1.40
CA THR A 164 0.39 -5.92 -0.06
C THR A 164 1.60 -6.54 0.64
N ALA A 165 2.09 -5.84 1.66
CA ALA A 165 3.03 -6.37 2.62
C ALA A 165 2.72 -5.83 4.01
N VAL A 166 2.98 -6.66 5.03
CA VAL A 166 2.83 -6.29 6.44
C VAL A 166 4.15 -6.54 7.14
N LEU A 167 4.56 -5.56 7.95
CA LEU A 167 5.78 -5.61 8.74
C LEU A 167 5.44 -5.72 10.22
N ILE A 168 6.12 -6.63 10.91
CA ILE A 168 6.01 -6.81 12.37
C ILE A 168 7.40 -6.69 12.98
N GLY A 169 7.59 -5.74 13.89
CA GLY A 169 8.85 -5.54 14.59
C GLY A 169 9.24 -6.74 15.45
N ILE A 170 10.52 -7.06 15.48
CA ILE A 170 11.10 -8.06 16.38
C ILE A 170 11.78 -7.30 17.52
N ASP A 171 11.56 -7.75 18.77
CA ASP A 171 12.25 -7.18 19.93
C ASP A 171 13.77 -7.20 19.69
N PRO A 172 14.46 -6.05 19.70
CA PRO A 172 15.90 -5.97 19.48
C PRO A 172 16.71 -6.87 20.42
N ALA A 173 16.22 -7.17 21.63
CA ALA A 173 16.86 -8.11 22.55
C ALA A 173 16.99 -9.53 21.96
N LEU A 174 16.10 -9.91 21.04
CA LEU A 174 16.12 -11.19 20.32
C LEU A 174 17.03 -11.16 19.09
N GLU A 175 17.53 -10.00 18.68
CA GLU A 175 18.31 -9.78 17.45
C GLU A 175 19.65 -9.08 17.74
N ALA A 176 20.25 -9.35 18.91
CA ALA A 176 21.54 -8.81 19.35
C ALA A 176 21.61 -7.27 19.32
N GLY A 177 20.48 -6.62 19.65
CA GLY A 177 20.34 -5.17 19.65
C GLY A 177 19.97 -4.55 18.30
N ASN A 178 19.92 -5.34 17.23
CA ASN A 178 19.59 -4.83 15.89
C ASN A 178 18.08 -4.70 15.70
N LYS A 179 17.64 -3.60 15.07
CA LYS A 179 16.25 -3.44 14.66
C LYS A 179 15.96 -4.29 13.42
N LYS A 180 15.09 -5.28 13.58
CA LYS A 180 14.60 -6.12 12.49
C LYS A 180 13.10 -6.30 12.57
N GLY A 181 12.51 -6.72 11.46
CA GLY A 181 11.11 -7.09 11.39
C GLY A 181 10.88 -8.35 10.58
N TRP A 182 9.81 -9.05 10.89
CA TRP A 182 9.22 -10.03 9.99
C TRP A 182 8.40 -9.30 8.94
N LEU A 183 8.81 -9.45 7.68
CA LEU A 183 8.09 -8.97 6.51
C LEU A 183 7.28 -10.12 5.91
N PHE A 184 5.98 -9.91 5.77
CA PHE A 184 5.04 -10.81 5.14
C PHE A 184 4.55 -10.22 3.83
N VAL A 185 4.66 -10.96 2.72
CA VAL A 185 4.35 -10.44 1.37
C VAL A 185 3.49 -11.44 0.59
N THR A 186 2.42 -10.95 -0.04
CA THR A 186 1.54 -11.75 -0.90
C THR A 186 0.88 -10.92 -2.00
N GLY A 187 0.27 -11.58 -3.00
CA GLY A 187 -0.35 -10.93 -4.15
C GLY A 187 -1.48 -11.73 -4.80
N PHE A 188 -2.14 -11.12 -5.78
CA PHE A 188 -3.37 -11.62 -6.42
C PHE A 188 -3.17 -12.87 -7.31
N TYR A 189 -1.94 -13.18 -7.73
CA TYR A 189 -1.59 -14.45 -8.40
C TYR A 189 -0.70 -15.35 -7.54
N SER A 190 -0.43 -14.97 -6.30
CA SER A 190 0.40 -15.77 -5.39
C SER A 190 -0.38 -16.96 -4.84
N LYS A 191 0.27 -18.13 -4.80
CA LYS A 191 -0.26 -19.35 -4.16
C LYS A 191 0.20 -19.50 -2.70
N SER A 192 1.07 -18.61 -2.25
CA SER A 192 1.74 -18.65 -0.96
C SER A 192 2.16 -17.24 -0.55
N MET A 193 2.55 -17.08 0.71
CA MET A 193 3.10 -15.85 1.26
C MET A 193 4.59 -16.05 1.53
N ILE A 194 5.40 -15.02 1.29
CA ILE A 194 6.78 -14.97 1.77
C ILE A 194 6.77 -14.40 3.19
N ALA A 195 7.54 -15.03 4.08
CA ALA A 195 7.86 -14.51 5.40
C ALA A 195 9.40 -14.45 5.52
N VAL A 196 9.95 -13.25 5.64
CA VAL A 196 11.40 -13.04 5.68
C VAL A 196 11.75 -12.00 6.73
N LYS A 197 12.91 -12.16 7.39
CA LYS A 197 13.43 -11.13 8.29
C LYS A 197 14.13 -10.04 7.46
N VAL A 198 13.84 -8.78 7.76
CA VAL A 198 14.47 -7.62 7.13
C VAL A 198 15.06 -6.70 8.19
N ASP A 199 16.14 -6.01 7.84
CA ASP A 199 16.70 -4.96 8.69
C ASP A 199 15.85 -3.70 8.59
N LEU A 200 15.65 -3.01 9.71
CA LEU A 200 14.81 -1.81 9.81
C LEU A 200 15.61 -0.55 10.09
#